data_AF-A0A1V5ZRM2-F1
#
_entry.id   AF-A0A1V5ZRM2-F1
#
_cell.length_a   1.000
_cell.length_b   1.000
_cell.length_c   1.000
_cell.angle_alpha   90.00
_cell.angle_beta   90.00
_cell.angle_gamma   90.00
#
_symmetry.space_group_name_H-M   'P 1'
#
loop_
_entity.id
_entity.type
_entity.pdbx_description
1 polymer ?
#
loop_
_entity_poly.entity_id
_entity_poly.type
_entity_poly.pdbx_seq_one_letter_code
_entity_poly.pdbx_strand_id
1 'polypeptide(L)' 'MIDLAKANPDSEFFLFLANMHGFTQIHNQEEMKNNSMMAIKLYLACGADTKQFVIYNPADIPGHAQLNWILTCITHM' A
#
# COMPACT_ATOMS: atom_id res chain seq x y z
N MET A 1 12.74 -5.53 6.27
CA MET A 1 11.38 -6.08 6.05
C MET A 1 11.42 -7.53 5.62
N ILE A 2 12.16 -7.87 4.56
CA ILE A 2 12.29 -9.26 4.11
C ILE A 2 12.90 -10.16 5.19
N ASP A 3 13.94 -9.71 5.89
CA ASP A 3 14.52 -10.49 6.98
C ASP A 3 13.58 -10.62 8.19
N LEU A 4 12.74 -9.61 8.44
CA LEU A 4 11.70 -9.68 9.45
C LEU A 4 10.64 -10.73 9.07
N ALA A 5 10.27 -10.81 7.79
CA ALA A 5 9.34 -11.80 7.28
C ALA A 5 9.91 -13.21 7.34
N LYS A 6 11.20 -13.38 7.02
CA LYS A 6 11.92 -14.66 7.21
C LYS A 6 11.97 -15.09 8.68
N ALA A 7 12.16 -14.16 9.59
CA ALA A 7 12.18 -14.45 11.03
C ALA A 7 10.79 -14.80 11.60
N ASN A 8 9.70 -14.46 10.90
CA ASN A 8 8.32 -14.67 11.34
C ASN A 8 7.51 -15.37 10.22
N PRO A 9 7.79 -16.64 9.92
CA PRO A 9 7.21 -17.35 8.77
C PRO A 9 5.69 -17.49 8.85
N ASP A 10 5.12 -17.53 10.05
CA ASP A 10 3.67 -17.67 10.27
C ASP A 10 2.92 -16.33 10.21
N SER A 11 3.63 -15.21 10.06
CA SER A 11 3.03 -13.88 9.96
C SER A 11 2.69 -13.51 8.52
N GLU A 12 1.53 -12.88 8.36
CA GLU A 12 1.11 -12.25 7.11
C GLU A 12 1.52 -10.77 7.12
N PHE A 13 2.11 -10.30 6.01
CA PHE A 13 2.60 -8.93 5.88
C PHE A 13 1.77 -8.18 4.85
N PHE A 14 1.33 -6.98 5.22
CA PHE A 14 0.54 -6.12 4.33
C PHE A 14 1.40 -5.00 3.77
N LEU A 15 1.53 -4.97 2.45
CA LEU A 15 2.26 -3.96 1.69
C LEU A 15 1.25 -3.17 0.83
N PHE A 16 0.88 -1.99 1.30
CA PHE A 16 -0.05 -1.15 0.57
C PHE A 16 0.67 -0.08 -0.27
N LEU A 17 0.15 0.19 -1.46
CA LEU A 17 0.61 1.28 -2.31
C LEU A 17 -0.04 2.59 -1.84
N ALA A 18 0.76 3.56 -1.41
CA ALA A 18 0.27 4.81 -0.82
C ALA A 18 -0.33 5.82 -1.84
N ASN A 19 -1.05 5.35 -2.86
CA ASN A 19 -1.56 6.18 -3.96
C ASN A 19 -2.58 7.22 -3.49
N MET A 20 -3.50 6.83 -2.60
CA MET A 20 -4.49 7.76 -2.04
C MET A 20 -3.86 8.91 -1.25
N HIS A 21 -2.71 8.69 -0.62
CA HIS A 21 -1.98 9.76 0.07
C HIS A 21 -1.31 10.73 -0.93
N GLY A 22 -0.86 10.21 -2.07
CA GLY A 22 -0.36 11.02 -3.18
C GLY A 22 -1.43 11.96 -3.76
N PHE A 23 -2.70 11.55 -3.82
CA PHE A 23 -3.78 12.37 -4.39
C PHE A 23 -4.00 13.74 -3.73
N THR A 24 -3.38 14.00 -2.57
CA THR A 24 -3.41 15.31 -1.90
C THR A 24 -2.59 16.40 -2.63
N GLN A 25 -1.83 16.03 -3.67
CA GLN A 25 -1.06 16.93 -4.52
C GLN A 25 -1.41 16.74 -6.00
N ILE A 26 -1.00 17.71 -6.84
CA ILE A 26 -1.16 17.60 -8.29
C ILE A 26 -0.08 16.67 -8.85
N HIS A 27 -0.51 15.66 -9.61
CA HIS A 27 0.38 14.69 -10.24
C HIS A 27 0.07 14.50 -11.71
N ASN A 28 1.10 14.18 -12.51
CA ASN A 28 0.90 13.63 -13.83
C ASN A 28 0.35 12.19 -13.70
N GLN A 29 -0.76 11.90 -14.38
CA GLN A 29 -1.44 10.60 -14.27
C GLN A 29 -0.58 9.43 -14.76
N GLU A 30 0.14 9.59 -15.86
CA GLU A 30 0.97 8.54 -16.45
C GLU A 30 2.17 8.25 -15.56
N GLU A 31 2.84 9.29 -15.08
CA GLU A 31 3.95 9.17 -14.14
C GLU A 31 3.52 8.48 -12.84
N MET A 32 2.37 8.85 -12.28
CA MET A 32 1.86 8.24 -11.05
C MET A 32 1.57 6.74 -11.23
N LYS A 33 0.98 6.35 -12.37
CA LYS A 33 0.77 4.92 -12.70
C LYS A 33 2.10 4.17 -12.84
N ASN A 34 3.06 4.75 -13.55
CA ASN A 34 4.38 4.16 -13.74
C ASN A 34 5.12 3.99 -12.41
N ASN A 35 5.13 5.02 -11.57
CA ASN A 35 5.75 4.99 -10.25
C ASN A 35 5.09 3.96 -9.33
N SER A 36 3.75 3.85 -9.37
CA SER A 36 3.02 2.81 -8.63
C SER A 36 3.49 1.41 -9.02
N MET A 37 3.56 1.14 -10.33
CA MET A 37 4.03 -0.16 -10.83
C MET A 37 5.51 -0.40 -10.52
N MET A 38 6.34 0.65 -10.56
CA MET A 38 7.75 0.59 -10.21
C MET A 38 7.94 0.22 -8.74
N ALA A 39 7.13 0.78 -7.83
CA ALA A 39 7.16 0.45 -6.42
C ALA A 39 6.84 -1.03 -6.16
N ILE A 40 5.79 -1.58 -6.81
CA ILE A 40 5.46 -3.01 -6.72
C ILE A 40 6.64 -3.86 -7.21
N LYS A 41 7.18 -3.55 -8.39
CA LYS A 41 8.32 -4.27 -8.97
C LYS A 41 9.53 -4.24 -8.05
N LEU A 42 9.80 -3.10 -7.41
CA LEU A 42 10.90 -2.94 -6.47
C LEU A 42 10.71 -3.85 -5.24
N TYR A 43 9.52 -3.89 -4.64
CA TYR A 43 9.26 -4.80 -3.52
C TYR A 43 9.46 -6.26 -3.89
N LEU A 44 8.96 -6.69 -5.06
CA LEU A 44 9.15 -8.04 -5.57
C LEU A 44 10.65 -8.34 -5.81
N ALA A 45 11.38 -7.41 -6.43
CA ALA A 45 12.82 -7.54 -6.70
C ALA A 45 13.65 -7.61 -5.40
N CYS A 46 13.22 -6.92 -4.34
CA CYS A 46 13.84 -7.02 -3.02
C CYS A 46 13.54 -8.35 -2.31
N GLY A 47 12.64 -9.19 -2.83
CA GLY A 47 12.33 -10.52 -2.30
C GLY A 47 11.03 -10.62 -1.51
N ALA A 48 10.09 -9.67 -1.68
CA ALA A 48 8.73 -9.84 -1.17
C ALA A 48 8.02 -10.95 -1.97
N ASP A 49 7.73 -12.08 -1.33
CA ASP A 49 6.98 -13.19 -1.91
C ASP A 49 5.49 -13.02 -1.61
N THR A 50 4.65 -13.10 -2.66
CA THR A 50 3.19 -13.07 -2.58
C THR A 50 2.56 -14.16 -1.71
N LYS A 51 3.33 -15.18 -1.31
CA LYS A 51 2.87 -16.20 -0.34
C LYS A 51 2.76 -15.67 1.10
N GLN A 52 3.57 -14.67 1.45
CA GLN A 52 3.63 -14.11 2.80
C GLN A 52 3.23 -12.63 2.82
N PHE A 53 3.40 -11.94 1.69
CA PHE A 53 3.06 -10.54 1.53
C PHE A 53 1.79 -10.36 0.71
N VAL A 54 0.79 -9.71 1.31
CA VAL A 54 -0.38 -9.18 0.62
C VAL A 54 -0.04 -7.79 0.10
N ILE A 55 0.19 -7.69 -1.21
CA ILE A 55 0.48 -6.43 -1.90
C ILE A 55 -0.82 -5.90 -2.52
N TYR A 56 -1.23 -4.68 -2.18
CA TYR A 56 -2.51 -4.14 -2.64
C TYR A 56 -2.50 -2.62 -2.81
N ASN A 57 -3.46 -2.11 -3.58
CA ASN A 57 -3.72 -0.70 -3.77
C ASN A 57 -4.98 -0.29 -2.99
N PRO A 58 -4.89 0.55 -1.95
CA PRO A 58 -6.04 1.03 -1.17
C PRO A 58 -7.12 1.72 -2.01
N ALA A 59 -6.74 2.34 -3.13
CA ALA A 59 -7.71 2.98 -4.03
C ALA A 59 -8.69 1.97 -4.66
N ASP A 60 -8.30 0.70 -4.75
CA ASP A 60 -9.14 -0.38 -5.30
C ASP A 60 -10.03 -1.02 -4.23
N ILE A 61 -9.91 -0.60 -2.96
CA ILE A 61 -10.64 -1.16 -1.81
C ILE A 61 -11.48 -0.04 -1.17
N PRO A 62 -12.78 0.08 -1.49
CA PRO A 62 -13.64 1.17 -1.02
C PRO A 62 -13.69 1.33 0.51
N GLY A 63 -13.47 0.23 1.24
CA GLY A 63 -13.44 0.21 2.70
C GLY A 63 -12.43 1.19 3.31
N HIS A 64 -11.32 1.48 2.64
CA HIS A 64 -10.34 2.47 3.14
C HIS A 64 -10.93 3.88 3.19
N ALA A 65 -11.58 4.33 2.13
CA ALA A 65 -12.22 5.64 2.08
C ALA A 65 -13.41 5.73 3.06
N GLN A 66 -14.21 4.68 3.13
CA GLN A 66 -15.38 4.60 4.03
C GLN A 66 -14.95 4.64 5.51
N LEU A 67 -13.93 3.87 5.89
CA LEU A 67 -13.41 3.89 7.25
C LEU A 67 -12.79 5.24 7.58
N ASN A 68 -12.01 5.83 6.66
CA ASN A 68 -11.43 7.16 6.86
C ASN A 68 -12.51 8.23 7.15
N TRP A 69 -13.65 8.17 6.46
CA TRP A 69 -14.79 9.06 6.72
C TRP A 69 -15.31 8.92 8.16
N ILE A 70 -15.56 7.69 8.62
CA ILE A 70 -16.01 7.42 9.99
C ILE A 70 -14.97 7.91 11.01
N LEU A 71 -13.69 7.60 10.79
CA LEU A 71 -12.60 8.01 11.69
C LEU A 71 -12.50 9.53 11.80
N THR A 72 -12.73 10.25 10.70
CA THR A 72 -12.74 11.72 10.69
C THR A 72 -13.85 12.31 11.58
N CYS A 73 -14.97 11.61 11.74
CA CYS A 73 -16.05 12.04 12.64
C CYS A 73 -15.73 11.87 14.14
N ILE A 74 -14.72 11.08 14.49
CA ILE A 74 -14.34 10.77 15.88
C ILE A 74 -12.92 11.19 16.23
N THR A 75 -12.21 11.82 15.29
CA THR A 75 -10.85 12.32 15.48
C THR A 75 -10.86 13.84 15.29
N HIS A 76 -10.28 14.59 16.22
CA HIS A 76 -10.04 16.01 15.98
C HIS A 76 -8.91 16.16 14.96
N MET A 77 -9.18 16.91 13.90
CA MET A 77 -8.20 17.31 12.89
C MET A 77 -7.62 18.68 13.23
#